data_AF-A0A9P5VB35-F1
#
_entry.id   AF-A0A9P5VB35-F1
#
_cell.length_a   1.000
_cell.length_b   1.000
_cell.length_c   1.000
_cell.angle_alpha   90.00
_cell.angle_beta   90.00
_cell.angle_gamma   90.00
#
_symmetry.space_group_name_H-M   'P 1'
#
loop_
_entity.id
_entity.type
_entity.pdbx_description
1 polymer ?
#
loop_
_entity_poly.entity_id
_entity_poly.type
_entity_poly.pdbx_seq_one_letter_code
_entity_poly.pdbx_strand_id
1 'polypeptide(L)'
;MTNSYNMALEVQEQLHQLQLQDTAIEGEAAVAGGSVESTVLTSASGRPVNPRRIPMPIAVAPMVDVTTSHFLKLCQIISPNFTLYTEMIHCNALVYNPKDLFNFFGEPWEGKVVQLGGSELEPMAKAALLVQENGYKELNLN
;
A
#
# COMPACT_ATOMS: atom_id res chain seq x y z
N MET A 1 43.28 -5.73 21.23
CA MET A 1 42.36 -5.24 20.18
C MET A 1 41.39 -6.36 19.83
N THR A 2 40.37 -6.57 20.67
CA THR A 2 39.35 -7.62 20.52
C THR A 2 38.16 -7.24 21.40
N ASN A 3 37.42 -6.19 21.04
CA ASN A 3 36.26 -5.78 21.86
C ASN A 3 35.02 -5.32 21.07
N SER A 4 35.13 -5.11 19.75
CA SER A 4 33.99 -4.76 18.90
C SER A 4 33.38 -5.96 18.18
N TYR A 5 34.19 -6.98 17.85
CA TYR A 5 33.72 -8.18 17.17
C TYR A 5 32.91 -9.12 18.09
N ASN A 6 33.31 -9.23 19.36
CA ASN A 6 32.59 -10.05 20.35
C ASN A 6 31.24 -9.42 20.73
N MET A 7 31.16 -8.08 20.78
CA MET A 7 29.92 -7.37 21.07
C MET A 7 28.88 -7.53 19.94
N ALA A 8 29.32 -7.59 18.68
CA ALA A 8 28.41 -7.84 17.55
C ALA A 8 27.83 -9.26 17.57
N LEU A 9 28.62 -10.26 17.97
CA LEU A 9 28.18 -11.66 18.11
C LEU A 9 27.17 -11.82 19.26
N GLU A 10 27.39 -11.19 20.41
CA GLU A 10 26.44 -11.24 21.53
C GLU A 10 25.09 -10.60 21.18
N VAL A 11 25.09 -9.49 20.43
CA VAL A 11 23.85 -8.86 19.95
C VAL A 11 23.12 -9.75 18.94
N GLN A 12 23.84 -10.46 18.08
CA GLN A 12 23.24 -11.37 17.11
C GLN A 12 22.63 -12.62 17.77
N GLU A 13 23.27 -13.16 18.79
CA GLU A 13 22.72 -14.27 19.59
C GLU A 13 21.48 -13.83 20.38
N GLN A 14 21.47 -12.61 20.94
CA GLN A 14 20.31 -12.06 21.63
C GLN A 14 19.11 -11.84 20.69
N LEU A 15 19.33 -11.36 19.46
CA LEU A 15 18.26 -11.21 18.46
C LEU A 15 17.70 -12.56 18.01
N HIS A 16 18.54 -13.58 17.86
CA HIS A 16 18.10 -14.93 17.52
C HIS A 16 17.29 -15.57 18.66
N GLN A 17 17.63 -15.31 19.93
CA GLN A 17 16.86 -15.80 21.07
C GLN A 17 15.49 -15.11 21.20
N LEU A 18 15.42 -13.81 20.90
CA LEU A 18 14.14 -13.07 20.85
C LEU A 18 13.24 -13.57 19.72
N GLN A 19 13.80 -13.86 18.55
CA GLN A 19 13.04 -14.43 17.42
C GLN A 19 12.49 -15.83 17.73
N LEU A 20 13.22 -16.66 18.48
CA LEU A 20 12.73 -17.95 18.93
C LEU A 20 11.62 -17.84 19.99
N GLN A 21 11.65 -16.79 20.83
CA GLN A 21 10.59 -16.53 21.83
C GLN A 21 9.30 -16.02 21.18
N ASP A 22 9.38 -15.19 20.14
CA ASP A 22 8.19 -14.75 19.39
C ASP A 22 7.50 -15.92 18.66
N THR A 23 8.27 -16.86 18.12
CA THR A 23 7.70 -18.09 17.52
C THR A 23 7.07 -19.05 18.54
N ALA A 24 7.44 -18.96 19.82
CA ALA A 24 6.82 -19.76 20.88
C ALA A 24 5.50 -19.16 21.36
N ILE A 25 5.35 -17.82 21.34
CA ILE A 25 4.11 -17.13 21.71
C ILE A 25 3.00 -17.37 20.66
N GLU A 26 3.36 -17.52 19.39
CA GLU A 26 2.40 -17.88 18.32
C GLU A 26 1.90 -19.33 18.42
N GLY A 27 2.58 -20.20 19.19
CA GLY A 27 2.24 -21.62 19.33
C GLY A 27 1.23 -21.97 20.42
N GLU A 28 0.92 -21.06 21.36
CA GLU A 28 0.13 -21.40 22.56
C GLU A 28 -1.24 -20.71 22.66
N ALA A 29 -1.57 -19.83 21.71
CA ALA A 29 -2.89 -19.16 21.64
C ALA A 29 -3.95 -19.92 20.80
N ALA A 30 -3.78 -21.23 20.63
CA ALA A 30 -4.64 -22.05 19.76
C ALA A 30 -5.34 -23.21 20.50
N VAL A 31 -5.91 -22.99 21.69
CA VAL A 31 -6.89 -23.93 22.26
C VAL A 31 -7.99 -23.20 23.04
N ALA A 32 -9.00 -22.70 22.32
CA ALA A 32 -10.35 -22.51 22.86
C ALA A 32 -11.39 -22.40 21.72
N GLY A 33 -11.96 -23.55 21.34
CA GLY A 33 -13.35 -23.73 20.93
C GLY A 33 -13.92 -22.87 19.78
N GLY A 34 -13.89 -23.42 18.56
CA GLY A 34 -14.73 -22.95 17.46
C GLY A 34 -14.37 -23.65 16.15
N SER A 35 -14.88 -24.86 15.93
CA SER A 35 -14.74 -25.59 14.67
C SER A 35 -15.46 -24.85 13.54
N VAL A 36 -14.72 -24.03 12.80
CA VAL A 36 -15.15 -23.50 11.50
C VAL A 36 -14.55 -24.42 10.44
N GLU A 37 -15.38 -25.24 9.81
CA GLU A 37 -14.99 -25.99 8.62
C GLU A 37 -14.39 -25.03 7.59
N SER A 38 -13.10 -25.20 7.26
CA SER A 38 -12.52 -24.54 6.11
C SER A 38 -13.16 -25.14 4.86
N THR A 39 -14.24 -24.52 4.38
CA THR A 39 -14.81 -24.86 3.08
C THR A 39 -13.73 -24.56 2.04
N VAL A 40 -13.09 -25.61 1.51
CA VAL A 40 -12.13 -25.51 0.43
C VAL A 40 -12.88 -25.00 -0.79
N LEU A 41 -12.83 -23.68 -1.02
CA LEU A 41 -13.37 -23.09 -2.24
C LEU A 41 -12.62 -23.70 -3.42
N THR A 42 -13.34 -24.50 -4.18
CA THR A 42 -12.79 -25.23 -5.31
C THR A 42 -13.23 -24.48 -6.57
N SER A 43 -12.29 -24.17 -7.46
CA SER A 43 -12.63 -23.58 -8.76
C SER A 43 -13.51 -24.55 -9.56
N ALA A 44 -14.23 -24.05 -10.58
CA ALA A 44 -14.96 -24.90 -11.55
C ALA A 44 -14.07 -25.97 -12.23
N SER A 45 -12.74 -25.80 -12.17
CA SER A 45 -11.74 -26.76 -12.65
C SER A 45 -11.23 -27.76 -11.61
N GLY A 46 -11.82 -27.81 -10.40
CA GLY A 46 -11.40 -28.74 -9.34
C GLY A 46 -10.09 -28.37 -8.64
N ARG A 47 -9.45 -27.24 -9.00
CA ARG A 47 -8.21 -26.79 -8.35
C ARG A 47 -8.50 -26.12 -7.00
N PRO A 48 -7.73 -26.45 -5.94
CA PRO A 48 -7.86 -25.78 -4.64
C PRO A 48 -7.54 -24.30 -4.80
N VAL A 49 -8.49 -23.43 -4.46
CA VAL A 49 -8.26 -21.99 -4.44
C VAL A 49 -7.53 -21.68 -3.14
N ASN A 50 -6.26 -21.30 -3.23
CA ASN A 50 -5.53 -20.80 -2.07
C ASN A 50 -6.20 -19.51 -1.59
N PRO A 51 -6.75 -19.43 -0.36
CA PRO A 51 -7.38 -18.22 0.16
C PRO A 51 -6.38 -17.07 0.37
N ARG A 52 -5.06 -17.33 0.26
CA ARG A 52 -4.01 -16.30 0.12
C ARG A 52 -3.85 -15.77 -1.30
N ARG A 53 -4.78 -16.05 -2.22
CA ARG A 53 -4.94 -15.19 -3.39
C ARG A 53 -5.38 -13.84 -2.84
N ILE A 54 -4.46 -12.88 -2.78
CA ILE A 54 -4.80 -11.46 -2.65
C ILE A 54 -6.00 -11.26 -3.58
N PRO A 55 -7.18 -10.83 -3.11
CA PRO A 55 -8.29 -10.53 -4.00
C PRO A 55 -7.75 -9.49 -4.97
N MET A 56 -7.40 -9.90 -6.18
CA MET A 56 -6.65 -9.07 -7.12
C MET A 56 -7.50 -7.83 -7.37
N PRO A 57 -7.15 -6.66 -6.80
CA PRO A 57 -7.93 -5.47 -7.03
C PRO A 57 -7.75 -5.16 -8.51
N ILE A 58 -8.86 -5.05 -9.25
CA ILE A 58 -8.78 -4.55 -10.61
C ILE A 58 -8.48 -3.06 -10.49
N ALA A 59 -7.41 -2.63 -11.13
CA ALA A 59 -6.97 -1.25 -11.12
C ALA A 59 -7.02 -0.62 -12.51
N VAL A 60 -7.31 0.66 -12.56
CA VAL A 60 -7.10 1.50 -13.74
C VAL A 60 -5.72 2.11 -13.66
N ALA A 61 -4.87 1.81 -14.64
CA ALA A 61 -3.50 2.31 -14.68
C ALA A 61 -3.46 3.84 -14.80
N PRO A 62 -2.45 4.50 -14.21
CA PRO A 62 -2.26 5.93 -14.36
C PRO A 62 -1.83 6.26 -15.80
N MET A 63 -2.50 7.23 -16.42
CA MET A 63 -2.28 7.64 -17.80
C MET A 63 -2.45 9.15 -17.94
N VAL A 64 -1.36 9.87 -18.21
CA VAL A 64 -1.37 11.32 -18.43
C VAL A 64 -2.33 11.68 -19.58
N ASP A 65 -3.07 12.77 -19.42
CA ASP A 65 -4.16 13.28 -20.25
C ASP A 65 -5.39 12.35 -20.38
N VAL A 66 -5.42 11.23 -19.63
CA VAL A 66 -6.52 10.26 -19.66
C VAL A 66 -7.14 10.10 -18.29
N THR A 67 -6.36 9.74 -17.26
CA THR A 67 -6.85 9.52 -15.88
C THR A 67 -7.09 10.81 -15.09
N THR A 68 -7.69 11.80 -15.75
CA THR A 68 -8.12 13.06 -15.15
C THR A 68 -9.18 12.82 -14.07
N SER A 69 -9.39 13.80 -13.19
CA SER A 69 -10.40 13.71 -12.13
C SER A 69 -11.80 13.35 -12.65
N HIS A 70 -12.19 13.92 -13.80
CA HIS A 70 -13.48 13.65 -14.43
C HIS A 70 -13.59 12.22 -14.97
N PHE A 71 -12.54 11.71 -15.61
CA PHE A 71 -12.50 10.33 -16.10
C PHE A 71 -12.57 9.34 -14.93
N LEU A 72 -11.80 9.57 -13.87
CA LEU A 72 -11.85 8.70 -12.69
C LEU A 72 -13.21 8.71 -12.02
N LYS A 73 -13.92 9.86 -12.03
CA LYS A 73 -15.29 9.92 -11.54
C LYS A 73 -16.24 9.04 -12.35
N LEU A 74 -16.09 9.01 -13.67
CA LEU A 74 -16.83 8.10 -14.53
C LEU A 74 -16.50 6.63 -14.21
N CYS A 75 -15.21 6.29 -14.09
CA CYS A 75 -14.79 4.93 -13.72
C CYS A 75 -15.35 4.49 -12.35
N GLN A 76 -15.38 5.39 -11.36
CA GLN A 76 -15.96 5.13 -10.04
C GLN A 76 -17.46 4.81 -10.12
N ILE A 77 -18.21 5.47 -11.02
CA ILE A 77 -19.64 5.19 -11.24
C ILE A 77 -19.82 3.82 -11.90
N ILE A 78 -18.96 3.47 -12.87
CA ILE A 78 -19.03 2.19 -13.58
C ILE A 78 -18.69 1.02 -12.65
N SER A 79 -17.64 1.16 -11.83
CA SER A 79 -17.19 0.14 -10.91
C SER A 79 -16.64 0.77 -9.64
N PRO A 80 -17.41 0.78 -8.52
CA PRO A 80 -16.99 1.41 -7.28
C PRO A 80 -15.88 0.64 -6.54
N ASN A 81 -15.61 -0.60 -6.94
CA ASN A 81 -14.64 -1.48 -6.29
C ASN A 81 -13.25 -1.47 -6.97
N PHE A 82 -13.02 -0.60 -7.95
CA PHE A 82 -11.74 -0.49 -8.64
C PHE A 82 -10.79 0.44 -7.90
N THR A 83 -9.50 0.10 -7.93
CA THR A 83 -8.43 1.02 -7.55
C THR A 83 -8.14 1.95 -8.72
N LEU A 84 -8.23 3.25 -8.50
CA LEU A 84 -8.19 4.26 -9.54
C LEU A 84 -6.96 5.17 -9.34
N TYR A 85 -5.95 5.01 -10.19
CA TYR A 85 -4.75 5.82 -10.13
C TYR A 85 -4.97 7.14 -10.88
N THR A 86 -4.57 8.26 -10.28
CA THR A 86 -4.56 9.57 -10.93
C THR A 86 -3.52 9.63 -12.05
N GLU A 87 -3.56 10.70 -12.84
CA GLU A 87 -2.40 11.09 -13.63
C GLU A 87 -1.15 11.20 -12.75
N MET A 88 0.02 10.93 -13.34
CA MET A 88 1.29 11.16 -12.68
C MET A 88 1.55 12.67 -12.63
N ILE A 89 1.71 13.20 -11.41
CA ILE A 89 2.12 14.59 -11.21
C ILE A 89 3.51 14.62 -10.60
N HIS A 90 4.38 15.44 -11.19
CA HIS A 90 5.74 15.60 -10.70
C HIS A 90 5.74 16.33 -9.34
N CYS A 91 6.50 15.86 -8.36
CA CYS A 91 6.49 16.36 -6.98
C CYS A 91 6.75 17.87 -6.90
N ASN A 92 7.67 18.39 -7.71
CA ASN A 92 7.95 19.84 -7.74
C ASN A 92 6.74 20.68 -8.15
N ALA A 93 5.86 20.16 -9.01
CA ALA A 93 4.66 20.91 -9.43
C ALA A 93 3.74 21.17 -8.22
N LEU A 94 3.58 20.18 -7.34
CA LEU A 94 2.81 20.32 -6.10
C LEU A 94 3.52 21.18 -5.07
N VAL A 95 4.83 21.01 -4.90
CA VAL A 95 5.61 21.78 -3.91
C VAL A 95 5.59 23.28 -4.23
N TYR A 96 5.68 23.66 -5.51
CA TYR A 96 5.65 25.06 -5.91
C TYR A 96 4.23 25.62 -6.06
N ASN A 97 3.23 24.78 -6.33
CA ASN A 97 1.83 25.19 -6.50
C ASN A 97 0.87 24.37 -5.62
N PRO A 98 0.98 24.42 -4.28
CA PRO A 98 0.19 23.57 -3.39
C PRO A 98 -1.32 23.85 -3.47
N LYS A 99 -1.71 25.05 -3.92
CA LYS A 99 -3.12 25.44 -4.11
C LYS A 99 -3.77 24.73 -5.31
N ASP A 100 -2.98 24.22 -6.24
CA ASP A 100 -3.47 23.55 -7.45
C ASP A 100 -3.69 22.05 -7.26
N LEU A 101 -3.47 21.51 -6.05
CA LEU A 101 -3.65 20.09 -5.76
C LEU A 101 -5.05 19.60 -6.14
N PHE A 102 -6.07 20.40 -5.88
CA PHE A 102 -7.45 20.10 -6.30
C PHE A 102 -7.61 20.12 -7.83
N ASN A 103 -6.90 20.98 -8.55
CA ASN A 103 -6.96 21.00 -10.01
C ASN A 103 -6.30 19.76 -10.61
N PHE A 104 -5.23 19.26 -9.99
CA PHE A 104 -4.54 18.05 -10.45
C PHE A 104 -5.32 16.77 -10.17
N PHE A 105 -5.93 16.67 -8.99
CA PHE A 105 -6.51 15.41 -8.54
C PHE A 105 -8.03 15.49 -8.38
N GLY A 106 -8.61 16.62 -7.99
CA GLY A 106 -10.03 16.83 -7.67
C GLY A 106 -10.36 16.49 -6.21
N GLU A 107 -11.58 16.00 -5.96
CA GLU A 107 -11.98 15.59 -4.60
C GLU A 107 -11.29 14.27 -4.20
N PRO A 108 -10.90 14.06 -2.93
CA PRO A 108 -10.47 12.76 -2.44
C PRO A 108 -11.66 11.81 -2.25
N TRP A 109 -11.47 10.52 -2.50
CA TRP A 109 -12.45 9.47 -2.19
C TRP A 109 -11.76 8.10 -2.01
N GLU A 110 -12.48 7.15 -1.41
CA GLU A 110 -11.99 5.79 -1.18
C GLU A 110 -11.67 5.05 -2.48
N GLY A 111 -10.50 4.40 -2.56
CA GLY A 111 -10.06 3.67 -3.75
C GLY A 111 -9.36 4.54 -4.81
N LYS A 112 -9.19 5.84 -4.56
CA LYS A 112 -8.37 6.73 -5.40
C LYS A 112 -6.92 6.78 -4.89
N VAL A 113 -5.98 6.58 -5.80
CA VAL A 113 -4.55 6.56 -5.50
C VAL A 113 -3.84 7.69 -6.25
N VAL A 114 -3.20 8.60 -5.52
CA VAL A 114 -2.44 9.69 -6.13
C VAL A 114 -1.10 9.16 -6.62
N GLN A 115 -0.78 9.38 -7.89
CA GLN A 115 0.53 9.05 -8.42
C GLN A 115 1.47 10.26 -8.42
N LEU A 116 2.57 10.16 -7.69
CA LEU A 116 3.65 11.15 -7.67
C LEU A 116 4.86 10.66 -8.46
N GLY A 117 5.50 11.55 -9.21
CA GLY A 117 6.78 11.30 -9.88
C GLY A 117 7.88 12.23 -9.40
N GLY A 118 9.11 11.74 -9.31
CA GLY A 118 10.28 12.53 -8.93
C GLY A 118 11.46 11.64 -8.53
N SER A 119 12.65 12.22 -8.45
CA SER A 119 13.89 11.53 -8.04
C SER A 119 14.45 11.99 -6.69
N GLU A 120 14.06 13.18 -6.24
CA GLU A 120 14.64 13.81 -5.06
C GLU A 120 13.80 13.57 -3.81
N LEU A 121 14.46 13.12 -2.74
CA LEU A 121 13.78 12.74 -1.49
C LEU A 121 13.00 13.89 -0.85
N GLU A 122 13.58 15.09 -0.80
CA GLU A 122 12.98 16.24 -0.10
C GLU A 122 11.68 16.73 -0.78
N PRO A 123 11.65 17.01 -2.11
CA PRO A 123 10.40 17.34 -2.80
C PRO A 123 9.36 16.21 -2.75
N MET A 124 9.80 14.94 -2.84
CA MET A 124 8.90 13.80 -2.73
C MET A 124 8.20 13.73 -1.38
N ALA A 125 8.95 13.88 -0.29
CA ALA A 125 8.40 13.87 1.06
C ALA A 125 7.41 15.03 1.27
N LYS A 126 7.76 16.24 0.79
CA LYS A 126 6.88 17.41 0.86
C LYS A 126 5.59 17.21 0.07
N ALA A 127 5.68 16.69 -1.16
CA ALA A 127 4.51 16.42 -1.99
C ALA A 127 3.61 15.35 -1.36
N ALA A 128 4.18 14.28 -0.81
CA ALA A 128 3.41 13.24 -0.13
C ALA A 128 2.64 13.76 1.10
N LEU A 129 3.28 14.62 1.90
CA LEU A 129 2.63 15.28 3.04
C LEU A 129 1.48 16.19 2.59
N LEU A 130 1.70 17.02 1.56
CA LEU A 130 0.65 17.88 1.00
C LEU A 130 -0.57 17.05 0.54
N VAL A 131 -0.33 15.92 -0.14
CA VAL A 131 -1.38 15.01 -0.60
C VAL A 131 -2.16 14.44 0.59
N GLN A 132 -1.46 13.96 1.63
CA GLN A 132 -2.08 13.44 2.84
C GLN A 132 -2.91 14.49 3.58
N GLU A 133 -2.37 15.69 3.77
CA GLU A 133 -3.04 16.81 4.46
C GLU A 133 -4.33 17.24 3.74
N ASN A 134 -4.41 17.03 2.43
CA ASN A 134 -5.60 17.31 1.61
C ASN A 134 -6.57 16.11 1.53
N GLY A 135 -6.40 15.09 2.37
CA GLY A 135 -7.39 14.02 2.58
C GLY A 135 -7.25 12.79 1.68
N TYR A 136 -6.19 12.71 0.87
CA TYR A 136 -5.88 11.52 0.08
C TYR A 136 -5.24 10.44 0.96
N LYS A 137 -5.79 9.22 0.89
CA LYS A 137 -5.38 8.11 1.77
C LYS A 137 -4.24 7.26 1.20
N GLU A 138 -4.15 7.18 -0.13
CA GLU A 138 -3.22 6.30 -0.82
C GLU A 138 -2.38 7.06 -1.83
N LEU A 139 -1.11 6.68 -1.90
CA LEU A 139 -0.12 7.31 -2.74
C LEU A 139 0.73 6.24 -3.43
N ASN A 140 1.03 6.45 -4.70
CA ASN A 140 1.87 5.59 -5.53
C ASN A 140 3.04 6.38 -6.08
N LEU A 141 4.22 5.78 -6.06
CA LEU A 141 5.42 6.37 -6.67
C LEU A 141 5.54 5.84 -8.11
N ASN A 142 5.67 6.74 -9.08
CA ASN A 142 5.99 6.41 -10.46
C ASN A 142 7.49 6.12 -10.59
#